data_AF-A0A8J8E7D7-F1
#
_entry.id   AF-A0A8J8E7D7-F1
#
_cell.length_a   1.000
_cell.length_b   1.000
_cell.length_c   1.000
_cell.angle_alpha   90.00
_cell.angle_beta   90.00
_cell.angle_gamma   90.00
#
_symmetry.space_group_name_H-M   'P 1'
#
loop_
_entity.id
_entity.type
_entity.pdbx_description
1 polymer ?
#
loop_
_entity_poly.entity_id
_entity_poly.type
_entity_poly.pdbx_seq_one_letter_code
_entity_poly.pdbx_strand_id
1 'polypeptide(L)'
;MRRLLSILLLFTLLLSFPAFSLAQDYTLPGTLPGGMSYNNIGLLGEIMVDFNVTLVNTAPYPKYVLVNPRYDFRVLRGNGSEYLYNYRAPDGEIRGVVSRGLLSKSVNYLVGFWLAPYETVVVNFRITENASYTVPLLDYNSPCGDVGRLTKLTYSNGTLVSAVLNDNGGLDKLVCGSVYPQLINKPTFLSVRSMFPLLDRNIKVLKYEGLVDFRITNVPNYENDDKLFHVFFAVAQPIIFLDGRTYGYTPNYTMTYQEYLHKFVLEYSGNSGPERKAVNVTMPENSLFKLTNTLISGVKVGSPVKVERKPYNGPNFPVWVVFMGDRIDITYRVSWNNNSGR
;
A
#
# COMPACT_ATOMS: atom_id res chain seq x y z
N MET A 1 36.64 -39.63 -44.08
CA MET A 1 36.50 -38.42 -43.23
C MET A 1 35.18 -37.66 -43.43
N ARG A 2 34.62 -37.51 -44.64
CA ARG A 2 33.35 -36.77 -44.85
C ARG A 2 32.12 -37.32 -44.10
N ARG A 3 31.98 -38.64 -43.93
CA ARG A 3 30.85 -39.24 -43.19
C ARG A 3 30.89 -39.02 -41.67
N LEU A 4 32.07 -38.90 -41.07
CA LEU A 4 32.23 -38.61 -39.64
C LEU A 4 31.89 -37.15 -39.32
N LEU A 5 32.20 -36.23 -40.23
CA LEU A 5 31.87 -34.81 -40.08
C LEU A 5 30.35 -34.55 -40.13
N SER A 6 29.62 -35.28 -40.98
CA SER A 6 28.16 -35.15 -41.10
C SER A 6 27.41 -35.69 -39.89
N ILE A 7 27.92 -36.71 -39.21
CA ILE A 7 27.31 -37.25 -37.98
C ILE A 7 27.60 -36.32 -36.80
N LEU A 8 28.80 -35.74 -36.73
CA LEU A 8 29.16 -34.75 -35.71
C LEU A 8 28.32 -33.47 -35.83
N LEU A 9 28.05 -33.01 -37.06
CA LEU A 9 27.19 -31.85 -37.33
C LEU A 9 25.71 -32.09 -36.95
N LEU A 10 25.21 -33.31 -37.15
CA LEU A 10 23.86 -33.68 -36.72
C LEU A 10 23.74 -33.71 -35.18
N PHE A 11 24.80 -34.14 -34.47
CA PHE A 11 24.84 -34.15 -33.00
C PHE A 11 24.96 -32.75 -32.41
N THR A 12 25.70 -31.84 -33.05
CA THR A 12 25.75 -30.43 -32.62
C THR A 12 24.45 -29.66 -32.88
N LEU A 13 23.64 -30.08 -33.87
CA LEU A 13 22.32 -29.50 -34.13
C LEU A 13 21.22 -30.03 -33.18
N LEU A 14 21.40 -31.24 -32.63
CA LEU A 14 20.50 -31.82 -31.62
C LEU A 14 20.82 -31.35 -30.19
N LEU A 15 22.03 -30.84 -29.95
CA LEU A 15 22.44 -30.19 -28.69
C LEU A 15 22.10 -28.69 -28.63
N SER A 16 21.52 -28.12 -29.68
CA SER A 16 21.05 -26.73 -29.72
C SER A 16 19.54 -26.58 -29.47
N PHE A 17 18.92 -27.50 -28.74
CA PHE A 17 17.57 -27.30 -28.20
C PHE A 17 17.66 -26.62 -26.82
N PRO A 18 17.38 -25.32 -26.68
CA PRO A 18 16.93 -24.79 -25.41
C PRO A 18 15.41 -24.91 -25.39
N ALA A 19 14.88 -25.91 -24.71
CA ALA A 19 13.47 -25.89 -24.32
C ALA A 19 13.23 -26.83 -23.14
N PHE A 20 13.94 -26.61 -22.03
CA PHE A 20 13.30 -26.87 -20.75
C PHE A 20 12.19 -25.82 -20.60
N SER A 21 11.02 -26.09 -21.20
CA SER A 21 9.81 -25.33 -20.96
C SER A 21 9.36 -25.64 -19.53
N LEU A 22 9.72 -24.78 -18.59
CA LEU A 22 9.23 -24.90 -17.23
C LEU A 22 7.75 -24.52 -17.24
N ALA A 23 6.88 -25.49 -16.95
CA ALA A 23 5.50 -25.18 -16.64
C ALA A 23 5.45 -24.33 -15.36
N GLN A 24 4.67 -23.26 -15.37
CA GLN A 24 4.46 -22.39 -14.22
C GLN A 24 3.08 -22.65 -13.62
N ASP A 25 3.06 -23.05 -12.36
CA ASP A 25 1.84 -23.33 -11.61
C ASP A 25 1.54 -22.19 -10.63
N TYR A 26 0.32 -21.66 -10.69
CA TYR A 26 -0.20 -20.67 -9.74
C TYR A 26 -1.38 -21.26 -8.96
N THR A 27 -1.28 -21.30 -7.63
CA THR A 27 -2.38 -21.66 -6.73
C THR A 27 -3.01 -20.39 -6.16
N LEU A 28 -4.34 -20.29 -6.13
CA LEU A 28 -5.07 -19.10 -5.69
C LEU A 28 -5.82 -19.37 -4.37
N PRO A 29 -5.59 -18.61 -3.28
CA PRO A 29 -4.48 -17.67 -3.05
C PRO A 29 -3.12 -18.38 -2.98
N GLY A 30 -2.03 -17.62 -3.06
CA GLY A 30 -0.69 -18.22 -3.10
C GLY A 30 0.43 -17.28 -2.72
N THR A 31 1.66 -17.81 -2.77
CA THR A 31 2.88 -17.10 -2.43
C THR A 31 3.92 -17.26 -3.53
N LEU A 32 4.63 -16.16 -3.83
CA LEU A 32 5.79 -16.14 -4.71
C LEU A 32 7.08 -16.44 -3.92
N PRO A 33 8.16 -16.85 -4.61
CA PRO A 33 9.49 -16.89 -4.02
C PRO A 33 9.83 -15.59 -3.29
N GLY A 34 10.44 -15.69 -2.11
CA GLY A 34 10.71 -14.54 -1.23
C GLY A 34 9.54 -14.11 -0.34
N GLY A 35 8.51 -14.94 -0.19
CA GLY A 35 7.46 -14.79 0.82
C GLY A 35 6.37 -13.77 0.51
N MET A 36 6.27 -13.32 -0.75
CA MET A 36 5.27 -12.35 -1.18
C MET A 36 3.95 -13.06 -1.48
N SER A 37 2.89 -12.73 -0.75
CA SER A 37 1.57 -13.35 -0.92
C SER A 37 0.67 -12.54 -1.85
N TYR A 38 -0.08 -13.24 -2.71
CA TYR A 38 -1.18 -12.67 -3.49
C TYR A 38 -2.53 -13.28 -3.05
N ASN A 39 -3.61 -12.53 -3.22
CA ASN A 39 -4.94 -12.93 -2.74
C ASN A 39 -5.61 -13.99 -3.65
N ASN A 40 -6.81 -14.41 -3.28
CA ASN A 40 -7.58 -15.45 -3.98
C ASN A 40 -8.06 -15.10 -5.41
N ILE A 41 -7.78 -13.90 -5.90
CA ILE A 41 -7.99 -13.50 -7.30
C ILE A 41 -6.65 -13.16 -8.01
N GLY A 42 -5.52 -13.58 -7.42
CA GLY A 42 -4.20 -13.46 -8.03
C GLY A 42 -3.53 -12.10 -7.88
N LEU A 43 -4.04 -11.21 -7.02
CA LEU A 43 -3.51 -9.86 -6.89
C LEU A 43 -2.41 -9.74 -5.83
N LEU A 44 -1.28 -9.19 -6.24
CA LEU A 44 -0.18 -8.77 -5.36
C LEU A 44 -0.15 -7.25 -5.27
N GLY A 45 -0.08 -6.71 -4.06
CA GLY A 45 0.06 -5.28 -3.79
C GLY A 45 1.47 -4.94 -3.30
N GLU A 46 2.08 -3.91 -3.86
CA GLU A 46 3.43 -3.47 -3.54
C GLU A 46 3.50 -1.95 -3.42
N ILE A 47 4.19 -1.45 -2.39
CA ILE A 47 4.44 -0.02 -2.22
C ILE A 47 5.92 0.26 -2.40
N MET A 48 6.18 1.28 -3.21
CA MET A 48 7.44 1.97 -3.33
C MET A 48 7.27 3.41 -2.85
N VAL A 49 8.31 3.95 -2.23
CA VAL A 49 8.30 5.34 -1.75
C VAL A 49 9.63 6.01 -2.07
N ASP A 50 9.58 7.32 -2.32
CA ASP A 50 10.76 8.18 -2.42
C ASP A 50 10.48 9.49 -1.68
N PHE A 51 11.07 9.66 -0.50
CA PHE A 51 10.87 10.82 0.36
C PHE A 51 12.17 11.58 0.57
N ASN A 52 12.10 12.89 0.43
CA ASN A 52 13.10 13.81 0.97
C ASN A 52 12.61 14.34 2.31
N VAL A 53 13.42 14.13 3.34
CA VAL A 53 13.10 14.52 4.72
C VAL A 53 14.15 15.49 5.20
N THR A 54 13.73 16.66 5.67
CA THR A 54 14.61 17.65 6.28
C THR A 54 14.63 17.45 7.79
N LEU A 55 15.80 17.11 8.32
CA LEU A 55 16.05 16.91 9.74
C LEU A 55 16.94 18.03 10.27
N VAL A 56 16.71 18.44 11.51
CA VAL A 56 17.58 19.38 12.23
C VAL A 56 17.97 18.82 13.60
N ASN A 57 19.23 18.99 13.97
CA ASN A 57 19.70 18.79 15.34
C ASN A 57 19.76 20.14 16.06
N THR A 58 18.89 20.36 17.05
CA THR A 58 18.86 21.61 17.82
C THR A 58 19.77 21.60 19.06
N ALA A 59 20.51 20.51 19.30
CA ALA A 59 21.40 20.40 20.46
C ALA A 59 22.79 21.03 20.18
N PRO A 60 23.51 21.47 21.22
CA PRO A 60 24.90 21.94 21.11
C PRO A 60 25.94 20.81 20.96
N TYR A 61 25.52 19.57 20.73
CA TYR A 61 26.39 18.41 20.60
C TYR A 61 25.86 17.46 19.50
N PRO A 62 26.75 16.65 18.87
CA PRO A 62 26.35 15.78 17.77
C PRO A 62 25.43 14.65 18.25
N LYS A 63 24.57 14.17 17.35
CA LYS A 63 23.61 13.10 17.60
C LYS A 63 23.68 12.03 16.52
N TYR A 64 23.60 10.77 16.89
CA TYR A 64 23.53 9.66 15.94
C TYR A 64 22.08 9.29 15.67
N VAL A 65 21.65 9.38 14.41
CA VAL A 65 20.29 9.04 13.99
C VAL A 65 20.30 7.63 13.41
N LEU A 66 19.58 6.73 14.07
CA LEU A 66 19.37 5.36 13.59
C LEU A 66 18.34 5.35 12.46
N VAL A 67 18.62 4.57 11.43
CA VAL A 67 17.73 4.42 10.28
C VAL A 67 17.16 3.02 10.25
N ASN A 68 15.87 2.91 9.93
CA ASN A 68 15.26 1.62 9.66
C ASN A 68 15.90 1.01 8.40
N PRO A 69 16.59 -0.15 8.50
CA PRO A 69 17.34 -0.73 7.39
C PRO A 69 16.44 -1.17 6.23
N ARG A 70 15.12 -1.19 6.41
CA ARG A 70 14.16 -1.43 5.33
C ARG A 70 14.22 -0.35 4.24
N TYR A 71 14.62 0.86 4.59
CA TYR A 71 14.73 1.96 3.65
C TYR A 71 16.15 2.04 3.11
N ASP A 72 16.25 2.21 1.80
CA ASP A 72 17.43 2.82 1.20
C ASP A 72 17.48 4.25 1.72
N PHE A 73 18.68 4.76 1.97
CA PHE A 73 18.82 6.17 2.28
C PHE A 73 20.10 6.77 1.78
N ARG A 74 20.06 8.08 1.53
CA ARG A 74 21.21 8.89 1.20
C ARG A 74 21.13 10.21 1.92
N VAL A 75 22.17 10.51 2.70
CA VAL A 75 22.31 11.82 3.34
C VAL A 75 22.83 12.80 2.29
N LEU A 76 22.06 13.84 1.99
CA LEU A 76 22.37 14.82 0.96
C LEU A 76 23.27 15.93 1.55
N ARG A 77 24.52 15.57 1.86
CA ARG A 77 25.57 16.52 2.29
C ARG A 77 26.94 16.12 1.77
N GLY A 78 27.82 17.11 1.60
CA GLY A 78 29.18 16.91 1.11
C GLY A 78 29.19 16.23 -0.26
N ASN A 79 30.00 15.18 -0.42
CA ASN A 79 30.09 14.39 -1.65
C ASN A 79 29.01 13.29 -1.76
N GLY A 80 28.05 13.22 -0.82
CA GLY A 80 26.98 12.22 -0.83
C GLY A 80 27.47 10.79 -0.65
N SER A 81 28.57 10.60 0.08
CA SER A 81 29.20 9.29 0.38
C SER A 81 28.55 8.53 1.55
N GLU A 82 27.49 9.08 2.14
CA GLU A 82 26.72 8.47 3.24
C GLU A 82 25.42 7.91 2.67
N TYR A 83 25.45 6.64 2.28
CA TYR A 83 24.29 5.94 1.73
C TYR A 83 24.25 4.46 2.09
N LEU A 84 23.03 3.93 2.05
CA LEU A 84 22.67 2.52 2.05
C LEU A 84 21.67 2.29 0.91
N TYR A 85 21.84 1.21 0.14
CA TYR A 85 20.82 0.73 -0.79
C TYR A 85 20.55 -0.74 -0.58
N ASN A 86 19.30 -1.16 -0.74
CA ASN A 86 18.86 -2.53 -0.61
C ASN A 86 18.66 -3.17 -1.99
N TYR A 87 18.82 -4.49 -2.03
CA TYR A 87 18.49 -5.32 -3.19
C TYR A 87 17.90 -6.64 -2.71
N ARG A 88 17.05 -7.25 -3.53
CA ARG A 88 16.55 -8.61 -3.31
C ARG A 88 17.53 -9.60 -3.92
N ALA A 89 18.04 -10.51 -3.09
CA ALA A 89 18.89 -11.60 -3.52
C ALA A 89 18.06 -12.73 -4.18
N PRO A 90 18.68 -13.67 -4.91
CA PRO A 90 17.96 -14.76 -5.58
C PRO A 90 17.14 -15.67 -4.66
N ASP A 91 17.51 -15.74 -3.38
CA ASP A 91 16.77 -16.43 -2.31
C ASP A 91 15.52 -15.66 -1.84
N GLY A 92 15.31 -14.44 -2.35
CA GLY A 92 14.21 -13.56 -2.00
C GLY A 92 14.48 -12.68 -0.78
N GLU A 93 15.62 -12.84 -0.10
CA GLU A 93 15.98 -12.01 1.05
C GLU A 93 16.41 -10.60 0.61
N ILE A 94 16.09 -9.61 1.45
CA ILE A 94 16.49 -8.22 1.21
C ILE A 94 17.79 -7.94 1.94
N ARG A 95 18.81 -7.53 1.19
CA ARG A 95 20.16 -7.28 1.67
C ARG A 95 20.57 -5.84 1.40
N GLY A 96 21.19 -5.20 2.39
CA GLY A 96 21.68 -3.83 2.29
C GLY A 96 23.16 -3.75 1.93
N VAL A 97 23.51 -2.88 1.00
CA VAL A 97 24.90 -2.49 0.72
C VAL A 97 25.15 -1.12 1.31
N VAL A 98 26.18 -1.05 2.15
CA VAL A 98 26.53 0.15 2.89
C VAL A 98 27.81 0.76 2.31
N SER A 99 27.77 2.07 2.07
CA SER A 99 28.95 2.84 1.65
C SER A 99 30.07 2.83 2.70
N ARG A 100 31.34 2.84 2.27
CA ARG A 100 32.50 2.95 3.18
C ARG A 100 32.44 4.21 4.05
N GLY A 101 31.95 5.32 3.48
CA GLY A 101 31.76 6.58 4.20
C GLY A 101 30.80 6.44 5.37
N LEU A 102 29.67 5.76 5.18
CA LEU A 102 28.73 5.47 6.26
C LEU A 102 29.28 4.45 7.27
N LEU A 103 29.92 3.37 6.81
CA LEU A 103 30.48 2.33 7.68
C LEU A 103 31.52 2.89 8.65
N SER A 104 32.42 3.76 8.17
CA SER A 104 33.44 4.40 9.01
C SER A 104 32.87 5.29 10.13
N LYS A 105 31.61 5.71 10.00
CA LYS A 105 30.89 6.56 10.96
C LYS A 105 29.83 5.80 11.77
N SER A 106 29.70 4.50 11.54
CA SER A 106 28.72 3.65 12.22
C SER A 106 29.08 3.47 13.71
N VAL A 107 28.06 3.27 14.54
CA VAL A 107 28.22 3.11 16.00
C VAL A 107 27.65 1.77 16.41
N ASN A 108 28.40 0.97 17.17
CA ASN A 108 27.96 -0.33 17.69
C ASN A 108 27.39 -1.27 16.62
N TYR A 109 27.95 -1.26 15.41
CA TYR A 109 27.44 -2.03 14.27
C TYR A 109 26.00 -1.67 13.84
N LEU A 110 25.49 -0.51 14.27
CA LEU A 110 24.19 0.02 13.87
C LEU A 110 24.32 0.98 12.70
N VAL A 111 23.42 0.87 11.74
CA VAL A 111 23.36 1.75 10.56
C VAL A 111 22.63 3.05 10.90
N GLY A 112 23.23 4.16 10.52
CA GLY A 112 22.74 5.49 10.80
C GLY A 112 23.72 6.55 10.33
N PHE A 113 23.47 7.80 10.70
CA PHE A 113 24.33 8.93 10.37
C PHE A 113 24.38 9.93 11.52
N TRP A 114 25.49 10.67 11.61
CA TRP A 114 25.67 11.73 12.60
C TRP A 114 25.06 13.03 12.12
N LEU A 115 24.40 13.76 13.01
CA LEU A 115 24.04 15.17 12.83
C LEU A 115 24.90 16.02 13.75
N ALA A 116 25.66 16.95 13.19
CA ALA A 116 26.45 17.93 13.93
C ALA A 116 25.53 18.88 14.72
N PRO A 117 26.06 19.60 15.73
CA PRO A 117 25.30 20.61 16.45
C PRO A 117 24.69 21.64 15.50
N TYR A 118 23.40 21.94 15.66
CA TYR A 118 22.67 22.93 14.83
C TYR A 118 22.65 22.63 13.33
N GLU A 119 23.04 21.42 12.92
CA GLU A 119 23.01 21.02 11.52
C GLU A 119 21.58 20.78 11.05
N THR A 120 21.26 21.32 9.86
CA THR A 120 20.07 20.94 9.10
C THR A 120 20.52 20.15 7.87
N VAL A 121 19.95 18.96 7.67
CA VAL A 121 20.29 18.09 6.55
C VAL A 121 19.03 17.57 5.87
N VAL A 122 19.14 17.31 4.57
CA VAL A 122 18.13 16.57 3.83
C VAL A 122 18.59 15.12 3.67
N VAL A 123 17.72 14.19 4.02
CA VAL A 123 17.95 12.76 3.84
C VAL A 123 16.89 12.24 2.90
N ASN A 124 17.35 11.60 1.83
CA ASN A 124 16.48 10.91 0.90
C ASN A 124 16.28 9.47 1.41
N PHE A 125 15.04 9.05 1.62
CA PHE A 125 14.64 7.70 2.02
C PHE A 125 13.83 7.06 0.90
N ARG A 126 14.15 5.82 0.53
CA ARG A 126 13.48 5.11 -0.56
C ARG A 126 13.13 3.67 -0.18
N ILE A 127 12.03 3.21 -0.74
CA ILE A 127 11.75 1.79 -0.94
C ILE A 127 11.60 1.62 -2.45
N THR A 128 12.54 0.91 -3.06
CA THR A 128 12.58 0.68 -4.50
C THR A 128 11.84 -0.62 -4.86
N GLU A 129 11.62 -0.86 -6.15
CA GLU A 129 11.01 -2.12 -6.61
C GLU A 129 11.81 -3.35 -6.17
N ASN A 130 13.14 -3.23 -6.13
CA ASN A 130 14.03 -4.30 -5.67
C ASN A 130 13.86 -4.63 -4.18
N ALA A 131 13.20 -3.78 -3.39
CA ALA A 131 12.96 -4.00 -1.96
C ALA A 131 11.53 -3.59 -1.57
N SER A 132 10.59 -3.68 -2.51
CA SER A 132 9.20 -3.22 -2.38
C SER A 132 8.53 -3.72 -1.11
N TYR A 133 7.65 -2.91 -0.52
CA TYR A 133 6.89 -3.32 0.66
C TYR A 133 5.59 -4.00 0.23
N THR A 134 5.45 -5.29 0.52
CA THR A 134 4.23 -6.04 0.20
C THR A 134 3.08 -5.59 1.08
N VAL A 135 1.97 -5.21 0.45
CA VAL A 135 0.72 -4.86 1.11
C VAL A 135 -0.20 -6.08 1.07
N PRO A 136 -0.62 -6.63 2.22
CA PRO A 136 -1.58 -7.71 2.23
C PRO A 136 -2.92 -7.20 1.68
N LEU A 137 -3.33 -7.76 0.54
CA LEU A 137 -4.63 -7.52 -0.06
C LEU A 137 -5.66 -8.49 0.53
N LEU A 138 -6.88 -8.02 0.69
CA LEU A 138 -8.00 -8.82 1.15
C LEU A 138 -8.45 -9.78 0.04
N ASP A 139 -8.87 -10.97 0.46
CA ASP A 139 -9.52 -11.92 -0.42
C ASP A 139 -10.87 -11.38 -0.90
N TYR A 140 -11.13 -11.56 -2.19
CA TYR A 140 -12.40 -11.22 -2.80
C TYR A 140 -13.48 -12.18 -2.30
N ASN A 141 -14.59 -11.64 -1.79
CA ASN A 141 -15.70 -12.45 -1.31
C ASN A 141 -16.74 -12.64 -2.42
N SER A 142 -16.83 -13.82 -3.01
CA SER A 142 -17.82 -14.08 -4.07
C SER A 142 -19.21 -14.32 -3.48
N PRO A 143 -20.29 -13.79 -4.10
CA PRO A 143 -21.67 -14.15 -3.73
C PRO A 143 -21.95 -15.65 -3.81
N CYS A 144 -21.18 -16.37 -4.62
CA CYS A 144 -21.27 -17.81 -4.83
C CYS A 144 -20.41 -18.63 -3.85
N GLY A 145 -19.76 -17.98 -2.88
CA GLY A 145 -18.68 -18.60 -2.12
C GLY A 145 -17.54 -19.02 -3.04
N ASP A 146 -16.94 -20.18 -2.80
CA ASP A 146 -15.86 -20.71 -3.64
C ASP A 146 -16.36 -21.46 -4.88
N VAL A 147 -17.68 -21.65 -5.06
CA VAL A 147 -18.23 -22.38 -6.21
C VAL A 147 -17.92 -21.62 -7.51
N GLY A 148 -17.37 -22.32 -8.49
CA GLY A 148 -16.98 -21.75 -9.78
C GLY A 148 -15.71 -20.90 -9.74
N ARG A 149 -14.98 -20.88 -8.62
CA ARG A 149 -13.69 -20.19 -8.50
C ARG A 149 -12.57 -21.04 -9.09
N LEU A 150 -11.69 -20.41 -9.86
CA LEU A 150 -10.43 -21.04 -10.29
C LEU A 150 -9.46 -21.09 -9.09
N THR A 151 -8.94 -22.27 -8.79
CA THR A 151 -8.06 -22.52 -7.63
C THR A 151 -6.62 -22.80 -8.02
N LYS A 152 -6.41 -23.31 -9.24
CA LYS A 152 -5.07 -23.54 -9.79
C LYS A 152 -5.05 -23.20 -11.28
N LEU A 153 -4.01 -22.51 -11.72
CA LEU A 153 -3.71 -22.22 -13.12
C LEU A 153 -2.35 -22.81 -13.46
N THR A 154 -2.24 -23.41 -14.64
CA THR A 154 -1.00 -24.02 -15.12
C THR A 154 -0.71 -23.52 -16.52
N TYR A 155 0.45 -22.91 -16.67
CA TYR A 155 0.96 -22.36 -17.92
C TYR A 155 2.14 -23.17 -18.42
N SER A 156 2.27 -23.31 -19.73
CA SER A 156 3.43 -23.89 -20.40
C SER A 156 3.88 -22.91 -21.48
N ASN A 157 5.11 -22.42 -21.40
CA ASN A 157 5.63 -21.37 -22.30
C ASN A 157 4.70 -20.15 -22.41
N GLY A 158 4.20 -19.65 -21.26
CA GLY A 158 3.32 -18.48 -21.22
C GLY A 158 1.87 -18.73 -21.67
N THR A 159 1.57 -19.92 -22.19
CA THR A 159 0.23 -20.32 -22.67
C THR A 159 -0.52 -21.12 -21.61
N LEU A 160 -1.80 -20.82 -21.36
CA LEU A 160 -2.62 -21.53 -20.38
C LEU A 160 -2.94 -22.93 -20.89
N VAL A 161 -2.48 -23.96 -20.16
CA VAL A 161 -2.71 -25.37 -20.52
C VAL A 161 -3.73 -26.05 -19.62
N SER A 162 -3.90 -25.57 -18.38
CA SER A 162 -4.87 -26.14 -17.45
C SER A 162 -5.36 -25.11 -16.45
N ALA A 163 -6.62 -25.25 -16.06
CA ALA A 163 -7.25 -24.48 -14.98
C ALA A 163 -8.13 -25.42 -14.15
N VAL A 164 -8.00 -25.36 -12.83
CA VAL A 164 -8.79 -26.15 -11.89
C VAL A 164 -9.88 -25.26 -11.32
N LEU A 165 -11.13 -25.70 -11.47
CA LEU A 165 -12.31 -25.06 -10.92
C LEU A 165 -12.70 -25.74 -9.59
N ASN A 166 -13.18 -24.97 -8.62
CA ASN A 166 -13.91 -25.52 -7.48
C ASN A 166 -15.37 -25.79 -7.88
N ASP A 167 -15.73 -27.06 -7.96
CA ASP A 167 -17.02 -27.57 -8.44
C ASP A 167 -17.92 -28.11 -7.31
N ASN A 168 -17.66 -27.74 -6.06
CA ASN A 168 -18.44 -28.19 -4.88
C ASN A 168 -19.88 -27.62 -4.81
N GLY A 169 -20.45 -27.17 -5.94
CA GLY A 169 -21.80 -26.63 -6.04
C GLY A 169 -22.87 -27.72 -6.22
N GLY A 170 -24.09 -27.46 -5.75
CA GLY A 170 -25.27 -28.27 -6.02
C GLY A 170 -25.96 -27.90 -7.34
N LEU A 171 -26.95 -28.71 -7.76
CA LEU A 171 -27.78 -28.45 -8.95
C LEU A 171 -28.89 -27.41 -8.72
N ASP A 172 -29.01 -26.87 -7.51
CA ASP A 172 -30.10 -26.00 -7.08
C ASP A 172 -29.98 -24.54 -7.56
N LYS A 173 -28.79 -24.12 -8.01
CA LYS A 173 -28.52 -22.74 -8.41
C LYS A 173 -27.88 -22.67 -9.79
N LEU A 174 -28.64 -22.17 -10.77
CA LEU A 174 -28.11 -21.87 -12.11
C LEU A 174 -27.31 -20.56 -12.13
N VAL A 175 -27.64 -19.61 -11.27
CA VAL A 175 -26.96 -18.32 -11.10
C VAL A 175 -26.93 -17.97 -9.62
N CYS A 176 -25.77 -17.56 -9.11
CA CYS A 176 -25.54 -17.30 -7.69
C CYS A 176 -25.26 -15.82 -7.35
N GLY A 177 -25.03 -14.95 -8.32
CA GLY A 177 -24.93 -13.50 -8.10
C GLY A 177 -24.21 -12.73 -9.22
N SER A 178 -23.94 -11.45 -8.95
CA SER A 178 -23.14 -10.56 -9.81
C SER A 178 -21.87 -10.09 -9.10
N VAL A 179 -20.81 -9.83 -9.88
CA VAL A 179 -19.51 -9.37 -9.38
C VAL A 179 -19.54 -7.86 -9.22
N TYR A 180 -19.16 -7.36 -8.05
CA TYR A 180 -19.03 -5.93 -7.75
C TYR A 180 -17.62 -5.61 -7.28
N PRO A 181 -17.10 -4.39 -7.50
CA PRO A 181 -15.72 -4.08 -7.20
C PRO A 181 -15.56 -3.86 -5.69
N GLN A 182 -15.16 -4.91 -4.98
CA GLN A 182 -14.91 -4.88 -3.54
C GLN A 182 -13.62 -4.15 -3.22
N LEU A 183 -13.59 -3.47 -2.05
CA LEU A 183 -12.38 -2.82 -1.56
C LEU A 183 -11.37 -3.87 -1.08
N ILE A 184 -10.27 -4.04 -1.80
CA ILE A 184 -9.30 -5.11 -1.54
C ILE A 184 -8.11 -4.71 -0.67
N ASN A 185 -8.02 -3.46 -0.20
CA ASN A 185 -6.91 -3.04 0.68
C ASN A 185 -7.42 -2.27 1.89
N LYS A 186 -6.60 -2.31 2.96
CA LYS A 186 -6.81 -1.52 4.17
C LYS A 186 -5.75 -0.41 4.23
N PRO A 187 -6.14 0.87 4.15
CA PRO A 187 -5.19 1.97 4.28
C PRO A 187 -4.45 1.93 5.61
N THR A 188 -3.15 2.20 5.57
CA THR A 188 -2.30 2.41 6.75
C THR A 188 -2.20 3.90 7.05
N PHE A 189 -2.44 4.29 8.30
CA PHE A 189 -2.35 5.69 8.72
C PHE A 189 -0.97 5.98 9.29
N LEU A 190 -0.26 6.95 8.70
CA LEU A 190 1.06 7.37 9.14
C LEU A 190 1.04 8.83 9.57
N SER A 191 1.53 9.08 10.79
CA SER A 191 1.90 10.41 11.28
C SER A 191 3.41 10.62 11.16
N VAL A 192 3.85 11.87 11.24
CA VAL A 192 5.27 12.23 11.37
C VAL A 192 5.91 11.51 12.54
N ARG A 193 5.19 11.42 13.67
CA ARG A 193 5.69 10.77 14.89
C ARG A 193 5.85 9.26 14.72
N SER A 194 4.98 8.61 13.96
CA SER A 194 5.10 7.18 13.69
C SER A 194 6.18 6.88 12.65
N MET A 195 6.37 7.76 11.66
CA MET A 195 7.43 7.63 10.65
C MET A 195 8.81 7.92 11.23
N PHE A 196 8.90 8.87 12.15
CA PHE A 196 10.11 9.29 12.84
C PHE A 196 9.86 9.24 14.34
N PRO A 197 9.96 8.05 14.98
CA PRO A 197 9.80 7.89 16.43
C PRO A 197 11.03 8.44 17.17
N LEU A 198 11.35 9.72 16.93
CA LEU A 198 12.46 10.43 17.52
C LEU A 198 12.11 10.68 18.99
N LEU A 199 12.59 9.80 19.87
CA LEU A 199 12.50 9.98 21.33
C LEU A 199 13.31 11.21 21.80
N ASP A 200 14.31 11.62 21.02
CA ASP A 200 15.14 12.78 21.30
C ASP A 200 14.46 14.08 20.85
N ARG A 201 14.17 14.96 21.81
CA ARG A 201 13.53 16.27 21.58
C ARG A 201 14.36 17.21 20.71
N ASN A 202 15.66 16.95 20.57
CA ASN A 202 16.57 17.81 19.82
C ASN A 202 16.67 17.43 18.35
N ILE A 203 16.22 16.24 17.95
CA ILE A 203 16.11 15.90 16.53
C ILE A 203 14.68 16.21 16.09
N LYS A 204 14.54 17.14 15.16
CA LYS A 204 13.23 17.57 14.66
C LYS A 204 13.13 17.36 13.16
N VAL A 205 11.96 16.90 12.72
CA VAL A 205 11.58 16.88 11.30
C VAL A 205 11.00 18.25 10.96
N LEU A 206 11.58 18.94 9.99
CA LEU A 206 11.11 20.27 9.55
C LEU A 206 10.16 20.16 8.36
N LYS A 207 10.46 19.26 7.43
CA LYS A 207 9.73 19.10 6.18
C LYS A 207 9.89 17.66 5.70
N TYR A 208 8.87 17.12 5.05
CA TYR A 208 9.06 16.00 4.15
C TYR A 208 8.23 16.18 2.88
N GLU A 209 8.77 15.71 1.77
CA GLU A 209 8.08 15.69 0.49
C GLU A 209 8.52 14.49 -0.32
N GLY A 210 7.63 13.95 -1.15
CA GLY A 210 7.99 12.83 -1.99
C GLY A 210 6.85 12.20 -2.74
N LEU A 211 7.11 11.00 -3.22
CA LEU A 211 6.22 10.21 -4.07
C LEU A 211 5.96 8.85 -3.43
N VAL A 212 4.71 8.43 -3.47
CA VAL A 212 4.28 7.06 -3.17
C VAL A 212 3.81 6.44 -4.46
N ASP A 213 4.30 5.26 -4.77
CA ASP A 213 3.86 4.43 -5.87
C ASP A 213 3.30 3.13 -5.31
N PHE A 214 2.06 2.83 -5.68
CA PHE A 214 1.35 1.63 -5.27
C PHE A 214 1.01 0.80 -6.48
N ARG A 215 1.73 -0.30 -6.60
CA ARG A 215 1.62 -1.24 -7.70
C ARG A 215 0.74 -2.40 -7.31
N ILE A 216 -0.21 -2.73 -8.18
CA ILE A 216 -1.03 -3.93 -8.06
C ILE A 216 -0.82 -4.76 -9.31
N THR A 217 -0.38 -6.00 -9.13
CA THR A 217 -0.04 -6.92 -10.20
C THR A 217 -0.97 -8.12 -10.16
N ASN A 218 -1.57 -8.47 -11.30
CA ASN A 218 -2.28 -9.73 -11.49
C ASN A 218 -1.26 -10.82 -11.79
N VAL A 219 -0.79 -11.50 -10.75
CA VAL A 219 0.38 -12.39 -10.80
C VAL A 219 0.23 -13.49 -11.86
N PRO A 220 -0.87 -14.27 -11.92
CA PRO A 220 -1.01 -15.31 -12.94
C PRO A 220 -1.15 -14.78 -14.37
N ASN A 221 -1.43 -13.49 -14.57
CA ASN A 221 -1.58 -12.89 -15.90
C ASN A 221 -0.35 -12.09 -16.33
N TYR A 222 0.39 -11.51 -15.38
CA TYR A 222 1.48 -10.57 -15.65
C TYR A 222 2.67 -11.20 -16.38
N GLU A 223 3.05 -12.42 -16.00
CA GLU A 223 4.22 -13.12 -16.55
C GLU A 223 3.88 -14.02 -17.75
N ASN A 224 2.60 -14.18 -18.09
CA ASN A 224 2.12 -15.09 -19.12
C ASN A 224 1.71 -14.34 -20.40
N ASP A 225 1.77 -15.03 -21.55
CA ASP A 225 1.56 -14.42 -22.87
C ASP A 225 0.08 -14.32 -23.25
N ASP A 226 -0.77 -15.25 -22.79
CA ASP A 226 -2.18 -15.29 -23.22
C ASP A 226 -3.04 -14.15 -22.65
N LYS A 227 -2.61 -13.54 -21.54
CA LYS A 227 -3.28 -12.40 -20.89
C LYS A 227 -4.80 -12.56 -20.69
N LEU A 228 -5.27 -13.77 -20.39
CA LEU A 228 -6.69 -14.13 -20.42
C LEU A 228 -7.52 -13.53 -19.28
N PHE A 229 -6.92 -13.34 -18.11
CA PHE A 229 -7.68 -13.09 -16.89
C PHE A 229 -7.74 -11.60 -16.58
N HIS A 230 -8.97 -11.08 -16.58
CA HIS A 230 -9.25 -9.74 -16.09
C HIS A 230 -9.82 -9.80 -14.67
N VAL A 231 -9.41 -8.87 -13.83
CA VAL A 231 -9.88 -8.71 -12.46
C VAL A 231 -10.62 -7.38 -12.30
N PHE A 232 -11.67 -7.40 -11.48
CA PHE A 232 -12.51 -6.24 -11.22
C PHE A 232 -12.62 -6.00 -9.71
N PHE A 233 -12.11 -4.88 -9.22
CA PHE A 233 -12.03 -4.59 -7.79
C PHE A 233 -12.01 -3.08 -7.52
N ALA A 234 -12.19 -2.70 -6.26
CA ALA A 234 -11.96 -1.34 -5.79
C ALA A 234 -10.72 -1.31 -4.90
N VAL A 235 -9.99 -0.21 -4.93
CA VAL A 235 -8.78 -0.03 -4.11
C VAL A 235 -8.71 1.39 -3.57
N ALA A 236 -8.36 1.53 -2.31
CA ALA A 236 -8.18 2.79 -1.62
C ALA A 236 -6.72 3.21 -1.63
N GLN A 237 -6.48 4.48 -1.31
CA GLN A 237 -5.14 4.98 -1.04
C GLN A 237 -4.47 4.12 0.04
N PRO A 238 -3.29 3.53 -0.22
CA PRO A 238 -2.71 2.53 0.70
C PRO A 238 -2.08 3.15 1.94
N ILE A 239 -1.54 4.38 1.83
CA ILE A 239 -0.94 5.11 2.94
C ILE A 239 -1.59 6.48 3.05
N ILE A 240 -2.20 6.75 4.20
CA ILE A 240 -2.81 8.03 4.53
C ILE A 240 -1.89 8.76 5.50
N PHE A 241 -1.38 9.91 5.07
CA PHE A 241 -0.53 10.77 5.89
C PHE A 241 -1.41 11.70 6.72
N LEU A 242 -1.43 11.51 8.03
CA LEU A 242 -2.32 12.26 8.94
C LEU A 242 -1.94 13.74 9.03
N ASP A 243 -0.64 14.03 9.00
CA ASP A 243 -0.14 15.39 9.12
C ASP A 243 0.08 16.04 7.75
N GLY A 244 0.28 15.24 6.70
CA GLY A 244 0.66 15.69 5.36
C GLY A 244 -0.51 15.93 4.42
N ARG A 245 -0.24 16.68 3.34
CA ARG A 245 -1.16 16.84 2.21
C ARG A 245 -0.76 15.89 1.09
N THR A 246 -1.74 15.17 0.54
CA THR A 246 -1.56 14.28 -0.61
C THR A 246 -2.23 14.87 -1.85
N TYR A 247 -1.55 14.82 -2.99
CA TYR A 247 -1.98 15.46 -4.24
C TYR A 247 -1.31 14.83 -5.47
N GLY A 248 -1.72 15.25 -6.67
CA GLY A 248 -1.10 14.80 -7.91
C GLY A 248 -1.26 13.30 -8.15
N TYR A 249 -2.49 12.79 -8.00
CA TYR A 249 -2.81 11.38 -8.21
C TYR A 249 -2.68 11.00 -9.69
N THR A 250 -2.11 9.85 -9.98
CA THR A 250 -2.07 9.26 -11.32
C THR A 250 -2.20 7.75 -11.19
N PRO A 251 -3.26 7.13 -11.75
CA PRO A 251 -4.39 7.77 -12.44
C PRO A 251 -5.29 8.57 -11.48
N ASN A 252 -6.18 9.40 -12.04
CA ASN A 252 -7.22 10.08 -11.26
C ASN A 252 -8.10 9.04 -10.55
N TYR A 253 -8.48 9.33 -9.30
CA TYR A 253 -9.36 8.46 -8.54
C TYR A 253 -10.80 8.53 -9.05
N THR A 254 -11.52 7.42 -8.93
CA THR A 254 -12.90 7.31 -9.42
C THR A 254 -13.87 8.05 -8.52
N MET A 255 -13.68 7.93 -7.20
CA MET A 255 -14.54 8.53 -6.18
C MET A 255 -13.81 8.60 -4.84
N THR A 256 -14.44 9.26 -3.87
CA THR A 256 -13.97 9.26 -2.49
C THR A 256 -14.53 8.07 -1.71
N TYR A 257 -13.89 7.71 -0.59
CA TYR A 257 -14.31 6.58 0.23
C TYR A 257 -15.75 6.72 0.76
N GLN A 258 -16.16 7.94 1.12
CA GLN A 258 -17.55 8.20 1.53
C GLN A 258 -18.52 7.98 0.37
N GLU A 259 -18.19 8.41 -0.85
CA GLU A 259 -19.00 8.15 -2.04
C GLU A 259 -19.05 6.67 -2.36
N TYR A 260 -17.93 5.96 -2.21
CA TYR A 260 -17.87 4.52 -2.42
C TYR A 260 -18.84 3.79 -1.47
N LEU A 261 -18.78 4.06 -0.16
CA LEU A 261 -19.64 3.41 0.81
C LEU A 261 -21.12 3.81 0.70
N HIS A 262 -21.40 5.12 0.60
CA HIS A 262 -22.75 5.64 0.77
C HIS A 262 -23.52 5.81 -0.53
N LYS A 263 -22.84 5.75 -1.68
CA LYS A 263 -23.47 5.87 -2.98
C LYS A 263 -23.24 4.61 -3.77
N PHE A 264 -21.99 4.32 -4.11
CA PHE A 264 -21.66 3.27 -5.07
C PHE A 264 -22.07 1.87 -4.59
N VAL A 265 -21.66 1.45 -3.38
CA VAL A 265 -21.99 0.11 -2.87
C VAL A 265 -23.50 -0.06 -2.68
N LEU A 266 -24.19 0.98 -2.21
CA LEU A 266 -25.63 0.96 -1.98
C LEU A 266 -26.40 0.89 -3.31
N GLU A 267 -26.08 1.76 -4.27
CA GLU A 267 -26.65 1.75 -5.62
C GLU A 267 -26.42 0.39 -6.31
N TYR A 268 -25.21 -0.17 -6.20
CA TYR A 268 -24.87 -1.47 -6.77
C TYR A 268 -25.68 -2.60 -6.12
N SER A 269 -25.93 -2.53 -4.81
CA SER A 269 -26.74 -3.52 -4.09
C SER A 269 -28.25 -3.40 -4.36
N GLY A 270 -28.69 -2.38 -5.10
CA GLY A 270 -30.11 -2.09 -5.32
C GLY A 270 -30.84 -1.57 -4.07
N ASN A 271 -30.10 -1.25 -3.00
CA ASN A 271 -30.67 -0.70 -1.78
C ASN A 271 -30.60 0.83 -1.81
N SER A 272 -31.74 1.50 -1.69
CA SER A 272 -31.76 2.90 -1.27
C SER A 272 -31.21 2.98 0.15
N GLY A 273 -30.14 3.75 0.35
CA GLY A 273 -29.54 3.92 1.68
C GLY A 273 -30.58 4.32 2.71
N PRO A 274 -30.39 3.98 4.00
CA PRO A 274 -31.34 4.37 5.04
C PRO A 274 -31.54 5.88 4.97
N GLU A 275 -32.78 6.32 4.71
CA GLU A 275 -33.14 7.72 4.89
C GLU A 275 -32.67 8.10 6.30
N ARG A 276 -31.85 9.15 6.39
CA ARG A 276 -31.44 9.71 7.67
C ARG A 276 -32.69 10.23 8.37
N LYS A 277 -33.41 9.35 9.06
CA LYS A 277 -34.45 9.74 10.01
C LYS A 277 -33.72 10.56 11.06
N ALA A 278 -34.06 11.85 11.14
CA ALA A 278 -33.61 12.69 12.22
C ALA A 278 -33.94 11.95 13.53
N VAL A 279 -32.91 11.56 14.28
CA VAL A 279 -33.11 10.97 15.59
C VAL A 279 -33.65 12.10 16.45
N ASN A 280 -34.97 12.13 16.65
CA ASN A 280 -35.57 12.90 17.71
C ASN A 280 -35.14 12.23 19.01
N VAL A 281 -34.03 12.71 19.58
CA VAL A 281 -33.64 12.38 20.94
C VAL A 281 -34.65 13.07 21.85
N THR A 282 -35.71 12.35 22.22
CA THR A 282 -36.50 12.69 23.39
C THR A 282 -35.61 12.46 24.60
N MET A 283 -35.21 13.54 25.27
CA MET A 283 -34.50 13.42 26.53
C MET A 283 -35.41 12.68 27.53
N PRO A 284 -34.91 11.65 28.22
CA PRO A 284 -35.67 11.05 29.31
C PRO A 284 -35.91 12.11 30.38
N GLU A 285 -37.16 12.25 30.83
CA GLU A 285 -37.55 13.10 31.96
C GLU A 285 -36.99 12.50 33.27
N ASN A 286 -35.68 12.61 33.47
CA ASN A 286 -35.07 12.34 34.76
C ASN A 286 -35.36 13.53 35.68
N SER A 287 -36.31 13.33 36.59
CA SER A 287 -36.85 14.29 37.56
C SER A 287 -35.90 14.73 38.68
N LEU A 288 -34.59 14.45 38.56
CA LEU A 288 -33.61 14.79 39.60
C LEU A 288 -32.86 16.11 39.35
N PHE A 289 -32.77 16.59 38.11
CA PHE A 289 -32.19 17.90 37.81
C PHE A 289 -32.86 18.54 36.59
N LYS A 290 -33.79 19.49 36.81
CA LYS A 290 -34.28 20.37 35.75
C LYS A 290 -33.17 21.37 35.41
N LEU A 291 -32.46 21.14 34.31
CA LEU A 291 -31.55 22.14 33.75
C LEU A 291 -32.39 23.32 33.27
N THR A 292 -32.46 24.40 34.06
CA THR A 292 -33.09 25.65 33.67
C THR A 292 -32.05 26.62 33.12
N ASN A 293 -32.40 27.41 32.10
CA ASN A 293 -31.55 28.46 31.52
C ASN A 293 -31.39 29.71 32.43
N THR A 294 -31.70 29.53 33.71
CA THR A 294 -31.66 30.54 34.76
C THR A 294 -30.77 30.01 35.85
N LEU A 295 -29.72 30.77 36.19
CA LEU A 295 -28.96 30.52 37.40
C LEU A 295 -29.88 30.71 38.61
N ILE A 296 -29.51 30.13 39.75
CA ILE A 296 -30.23 30.30 41.03
C ILE A 296 -30.38 31.80 41.40
N SER A 297 -29.52 32.67 40.86
CA SER A 297 -29.56 34.13 40.98
C SER A 297 -30.57 34.85 40.08
N GLY A 298 -31.37 34.14 39.26
CA GLY A 298 -32.39 34.73 38.39
C GLY A 298 -31.89 35.36 37.10
N VAL A 299 -30.58 35.37 36.85
CA VAL A 299 -30.00 35.87 35.60
C VAL A 299 -30.20 34.83 34.49
N LYS A 300 -30.86 35.23 33.40
CA LYS A 300 -30.98 34.43 32.18
C LYS A 300 -29.62 34.33 31.51
N VAL A 301 -29.05 33.13 31.50
CA VAL A 301 -27.83 32.87 30.73
C VAL A 301 -28.28 32.63 29.29
N GLY A 302 -27.72 33.39 28.34
CA GLY A 302 -27.98 33.16 26.92
C GLY A 302 -27.71 31.70 26.58
N SER A 303 -28.59 31.09 25.79
CA SER A 303 -28.44 29.71 25.33
C SER A 303 -27.01 29.51 24.81
N PRO A 304 -26.28 28.48 25.26
CA PRO A 304 -24.95 28.23 24.71
C PRO A 304 -25.10 28.16 23.20
N VAL A 305 -24.27 28.92 22.47
CA VAL A 305 -24.22 28.87 21.01
C VAL A 305 -24.19 27.40 20.66
N LYS A 306 -25.23 26.91 19.96
CA LYS A 306 -25.22 25.56 19.41
C LYS A 306 -24.04 25.53 18.47
N VAL A 307 -22.91 25.05 18.97
CA VAL A 307 -21.80 24.67 18.13
C VAL A 307 -22.37 23.51 17.33
N GLU A 308 -22.83 23.79 16.11
CA GLU A 308 -23.09 22.77 15.11
C GLU A 308 -21.77 22.05 14.91
N ARG A 309 -21.55 21.01 15.72
CA ARG A 309 -20.49 20.06 15.47
C ARG A 309 -20.88 19.42 14.16
N LYS A 310 -20.26 19.87 13.05
CA LYS A 310 -20.35 19.19 11.77
C LYS A 310 -20.15 17.70 12.07
N PRO A 311 -21.10 16.83 11.71
CA PRO A 311 -20.94 15.41 11.96
C PRO A 311 -19.61 14.99 11.36
N TYR A 312 -18.73 14.44 12.20
CA TYR A 312 -17.47 13.89 11.73
C TYR A 312 -17.81 12.66 10.89
N ASN A 313 -17.77 12.80 9.56
CA ASN A 313 -18.17 11.75 8.62
C ASN A 313 -17.08 10.67 8.44
N GLY A 314 -16.11 10.57 9.37
CA GLY A 314 -14.97 9.67 9.23
C GLY A 314 -13.91 10.16 8.22
N PRO A 315 -12.80 9.43 8.08
CA PRO A 315 -11.76 9.74 7.10
C PRO A 315 -12.29 9.57 5.66
N ASN A 316 -12.11 10.59 4.83
CA ASN A 316 -12.48 10.56 3.41
C ASN A 316 -11.21 10.60 2.56
N PHE A 317 -10.94 9.54 1.81
CA PHE A 317 -9.73 9.38 0.99
C PHE A 317 -10.09 8.85 -0.41
N PRO A 318 -9.18 9.00 -1.40
CA PRO A 318 -9.39 8.51 -2.76
C PRO A 318 -9.59 6.99 -2.85
N VAL A 319 -10.49 6.59 -3.74
CA VAL A 319 -10.78 5.20 -4.12
C VAL A 319 -10.83 5.08 -5.65
N TRP A 320 -10.21 4.03 -6.17
CA TRP A 320 -10.21 3.66 -7.58
C TRP A 320 -11.05 2.40 -7.77
N VAL A 321 -11.94 2.42 -8.76
CA VAL A 321 -12.57 1.22 -9.29
C VAL A 321 -11.74 0.77 -10.49
N VAL A 322 -11.22 -0.44 -10.44
CA VAL A 322 -10.22 -0.96 -11.36
C VAL A 322 -10.75 -2.19 -12.06
N PHE A 323 -10.71 -2.15 -13.40
CA PHE A 323 -10.81 -3.33 -14.25
C PHE A 323 -9.47 -3.46 -14.97
N MET A 324 -8.70 -4.51 -14.68
CA MET A 324 -7.34 -4.67 -15.21
C MET A 324 -7.04 -6.11 -15.62
N GLY A 325 -6.23 -6.26 -16.66
CA GLY A 325 -5.62 -7.54 -17.04
C GLY A 325 -4.30 -7.79 -16.31
N ASP A 326 -3.38 -6.82 -16.37
CA ASP A 326 -1.97 -7.07 -16.01
C ASP A 326 -1.54 -6.38 -14.73
N ARG A 327 -1.42 -5.05 -14.78
CA ARG A 327 -0.87 -4.25 -13.71
C ARG A 327 -1.47 -2.87 -13.73
N ILE A 328 -1.58 -2.26 -12.56
CA ILE A 328 -1.86 -0.85 -12.39
C ILE A 328 -0.87 -0.25 -11.38
N ASP A 329 -0.34 0.91 -11.72
CA ASP A 329 0.53 1.71 -10.86
C ASP A 329 -0.24 2.97 -10.44
N ILE A 330 -0.49 3.12 -9.14
CA ILE A 330 -1.18 4.27 -8.54
C ILE A 330 -0.13 5.12 -7.83
N THR A 331 0.16 6.28 -8.39
CA THR A 331 1.14 7.22 -7.86
C THR A 331 0.46 8.45 -7.27
N TYR A 332 1.04 8.98 -6.19
CA TYR A 332 0.64 10.26 -5.62
C TYR A 332 1.79 10.92 -4.88
N ARG A 333 1.73 12.24 -4.78
CA ARG A 333 2.70 13.04 -4.04
C ARG A 333 2.21 13.31 -2.63
N VAL A 334 3.15 13.40 -1.71
CA VAL A 334 2.91 13.84 -0.34
C VAL A 334 3.83 15.01 -0.01
N SER A 335 3.30 15.99 0.72
CA SER A 335 4.10 17.06 1.29
C SER A 335 3.62 17.43 2.69
N TRP A 336 4.57 17.77 3.55
CA TRP A 336 4.32 18.32 4.86
C TRP A 336 5.42 19.30 5.23
N ASN A 337 5.05 20.36 5.93
CA ASN A 337 5.98 21.41 6.33
C ASN A 337 5.59 21.94 7.71
N ASN A 338 6.53 21.94 8.64
CA ASN A 338 6.39 22.45 10.00
C ASN A 338 6.59 23.97 10.09
N ASN A 339 6.94 24.65 8.99
CA ASN A 339 7.10 26.11 8.97
C ASN A 339 5.75 26.88 9.07
N SER A 340 4.62 26.18 9.17
CA SER A 340 3.38 26.80 9.62
C SER A 340 3.45 26.98 11.14
N GLY A 341 4.08 28.08 11.59
CA GLY A 341 4.27 28.40 13.00
C GLY A 341 3.01 28.25 13.84
N ARG A 342 2.90 27.12 14.56
CA ARG A 342 1.98 26.89 15.66
C ARG A 342 2.75 26.36 16.85
#